data_AF-A0A973IZ53-F1
#
_entry.id   AF-A0A973IZ53-F1
#
_cell.length_a   1.000
_cell.length_b   1.000
_cell.length_c   1.000
_cell.angle_alpha   90.00
_cell.angle_beta   90.00
_cell.angle_gamma   90.00
#
_symmetry.space_group_name_H-M   'P 1'
#
loop_
_entity.id
_entity.type
_entity.pdbx_description
1 polymer ?
#
loop_
_entity_poly.entity_id
_entity_poly.type
_entity_poly.pdbx_seq_one_letter_code
_entity_poly.pdbx_strand_id
1 'polypeptide(L)'
;MEQHAIPRQITTFEFKLIGFMTLKQFLYLVVFLPAAFIIFRLFPLPLLNIILAAGCAGMGAALAFLPIQDRPLDVWLQNLWKRLMSPTQYTYHKEEQSLNFLKNLYFASDPHRVVAHIETQEKLAAYIASIQPPPPPANTKKQHIQTLLQTKQVLSLQKVATQPLPLHSAATPRPQVL
;
A
#
# COMPACT_ATOMS: atom_id res chain seq x y z
N MET A 1 23.43 -21.55 -44.18
CA MET A 1 22.92 -21.28 -42.82
C MET A 1 23.76 -22.12 -41.88
N GLU A 2 24.81 -21.55 -41.29
CA GLU A 2 25.60 -22.26 -40.27
C GLU A 2 24.80 -22.28 -38.97
N GLN A 3 24.57 -23.49 -38.45
CA GLN A 3 23.72 -23.70 -37.28
C GLN A 3 24.57 -23.60 -36.02
N HIS A 4 24.52 -22.45 -35.34
CA HIS A 4 25.17 -22.29 -34.04
C HIS A 4 24.48 -23.14 -32.97
N ALA A 5 25.29 -23.81 -32.14
CA ALA A 5 24.78 -24.62 -31.05
C ALA A 5 24.12 -23.73 -29.98
N ILE A 6 22.85 -24.02 -29.66
CA ILE A 6 22.12 -23.35 -28.60
C ILE A 6 22.71 -23.83 -27.26
N PRO A 7 23.13 -22.92 -26.36
CA PRO A 7 23.66 -23.31 -25.06
C PRO A 7 22.59 -24.07 -24.26
N ARG A 8 22.91 -25.30 -23.85
CA ARG A 8 22.05 -26.10 -22.96
C ARG A 8 22.26 -25.62 -21.53
N GLN A 9 21.16 -25.46 -20.79
CA GLN A 9 21.23 -25.24 -19.34
C GLN A 9 21.77 -26.50 -18.66
N ILE A 10 22.94 -26.37 -18.04
CA ILE A 10 23.58 -27.41 -17.23
C ILE A 10 23.32 -27.22 -15.73
N THR A 11 22.54 -26.23 -15.31
CA THR A 11 22.38 -25.88 -13.88
C THR A 11 21.22 -26.62 -13.21
N THR A 12 20.39 -27.34 -13.96
CA THR A 12 19.23 -28.08 -13.44
C THR A 12 19.62 -29.48 -12.98
N PHE A 13 20.68 -29.60 -12.18
CA PHE A 13 21.02 -30.87 -11.54
C PHE A 13 20.25 -30.98 -10.23
N GLU A 14 19.35 -31.96 -10.16
CA GLU A 14 18.75 -32.36 -8.88
C GLU A 14 19.68 -33.35 -8.17
N PHE A 15 19.99 -33.06 -6.90
CA PHE A 15 20.79 -33.97 -6.08
C PHE A 15 20.01 -35.27 -5.84
N LYS A 16 20.53 -36.37 -6.39
CA LYS A 16 20.08 -37.73 -6.13
C LYS A 16 20.84 -38.27 -4.92
N LEU A 17 20.13 -38.59 -3.85
CA LEU A 17 20.73 -39.09 -2.61
C LEU A 17 21.04 -40.59 -2.70
N ILE A 18 20.04 -41.39 -3.13
CA ILE A 18 20.13 -42.84 -3.26
C ILE A 18 19.74 -43.23 -4.69
N GLY A 19 20.68 -43.77 -5.46
CA GLY A 19 20.46 -44.21 -6.84
C GLY A 19 19.86 -43.11 -7.73
N PHE A 20 18.57 -43.25 -8.05
CA PHE A 20 17.82 -42.33 -8.91
C PHE A 20 16.90 -41.35 -8.15
N MET A 21 16.77 -41.48 -6.82
CA MET A 21 15.87 -40.67 -5.99
C MET A 21 16.51 -39.39 -5.46
N THR A 22 15.75 -38.31 -5.47
CA THR A 22 16.13 -37.05 -4.79
C THR A 22 15.96 -37.15 -3.28
N LEU A 23 16.62 -36.25 -2.53
CA LEU A 23 16.47 -36.17 -1.07
C LEU A 23 14.99 -36.06 -0.64
N LYS A 24 14.18 -35.29 -1.37
CA LYS A 24 12.74 -35.11 -1.09
C LYS A 24 11.96 -36.41 -1.31
N GLN A 25 12.22 -37.12 -2.40
CA GLN A 25 11.57 -38.39 -2.72
C GLN A 25 11.86 -39.45 -1.66
N PHE A 26 13.12 -39.52 -1.20
CA PHE A 26 13.51 -40.41 -0.12
C PHE A 26 12.78 -40.06 1.19
N LEU A 27 12.66 -38.77 1.53
CA LEU A 27 11.97 -38.34 2.74
C LEU A 27 10.48 -38.75 2.75
N TYR A 28 9.80 -38.72 1.61
CA TYR A 28 8.43 -39.24 1.53
C TYR A 28 8.36 -40.72 1.91
N LEU A 29 9.26 -41.56 1.39
CA LEU A 29 9.27 -42.99 1.77
C LEU A 29 9.57 -43.18 3.26
N VAL A 30 10.54 -42.45 3.81
CA VAL A 30 10.93 -42.53 5.22
C VAL A 30 9.80 -42.10 6.15
N VAL A 31 8.92 -41.20 5.74
CA VAL A 31 7.76 -40.79 6.55
C VAL A 31 6.59 -41.76 6.38
N PHE A 32 6.26 -42.12 5.14
CA PHE A 32 5.05 -42.89 4.84
C PHE A 32 5.18 -44.39 5.13
N LEU A 33 6.36 -45.03 5.00
CA LEU A 33 6.53 -46.45 5.36
C LEU A 33 6.31 -46.71 6.86
N PRO A 34 6.97 -45.98 7.78
CA PRO A 34 6.74 -46.15 9.22
C PRO A 34 5.31 -45.76 9.61
N ALA A 35 4.77 -44.70 9.01
CA ALA A 35 3.36 -44.32 9.25
C ALA A 35 2.40 -45.45 8.83
N ALA A 36 2.62 -46.08 7.67
CA ALA A 36 1.83 -47.22 7.23
C ALA A 36 1.95 -48.42 8.19
N PHE A 37 3.16 -48.69 8.71
CA PHE A 37 3.36 -49.74 9.72
C PHE A 37 2.63 -49.44 11.03
N ILE A 38 2.65 -48.19 11.49
CA ILE A 38 1.91 -47.75 12.68
C ILE A 38 0.41 -47.93 12.46
N ILE A 39 -0.11 -47.49 11.30
CA ILE A 39 -1.53 -47.68 10.93
C ILE A 39 -1.89 -49.17 10.93
N PHE A 40 -1.06 -50.02 10.33
CA PHE A 40 -1.28 -51.45 10.30
C PHE A 40 -1.40 -52.05 11.71
N ARG A 41 -0.64 -51.54 12.68
CA ARG A 41 -0.67 -51.99 14.08
C ARG A 41 -1.78 -51.35 14.93
N LEU A 42 -2.20 -50.13 14.61
CA LEU A 42 -3.18 -49.39 15.40
C LEU A 42 -4.62 -49.90 15.18
N PHE A 43 -4.94 -50.33 13.96
CA PHE A 43 -6.28 -50.80 13.61
C PHE A 43 -6.40 -52.33 13.76
N PRO A 44 -7.30 -52.85 14.63
CA PRO A 44 -7.44 -54.29 14.88
C PRO A 44 -8.29 -55.03 13.84
N LEU A 45 -8.86 -54.33 12.86
CA LEU A 45 -9.69 -54.90 11.80
C LEU A 45 -8.81 -55.37 10.63
N PRO A 46 -8.73 -56.68 10.32
CA PRO A 46 -7.71 -57.25 9.43
C PRO A 46 -7.85 -56.87 7.95
N LEU A 47 -9.03 -56.45 7.50
CA LEU A 47 -9.21 -55.97 6.12
C LEU A 47 -8.91 -54.47 6.04
N LEU A 48 -9.44 -53.70 6.99
CA LEU A 48 -9.33 -52.25 7.01
C LEU A 48 -7.89 -51.80 7.27
N ASN A 49 -7.17 -52.46 8.16
CA ASN A 49 -5.79 -52.11 8.48
C ASN A 49 -4.85 -52.31 7.29
N ILE A 50 -5.01 -53.39 6.51
CA ILE A 50 -4.23 -53.66 5.30
C ILE A 50 -4.54 -52.61 4.23
N ILE A 51 -5.82 -52.33 3.96
CA ILE A 51 -6.21 -51.33 2.96
C ILE A 51 -5.66 -49.95 3.32
N LEU A 52 -5.78 -49.54 4.60
CA LEU A 52 -5.35 -48.23 5.05
C LEU A 52 -3.81 -48.11 5.07
N ALA A 53 -3.11 -49.16 5.51
CA ALA A 53 -1.65 -49.22 5.47
C ALA A 53 -1.12 -49.24 4.03
N ALA A 54 -1.71 -50.05 3.15
CA ALA A 54 -1.35 -50.11 1.74
C ALA A 54 -1.66 -48.78 1.02
N GLY A 55 -2.78 -48.14 1.33
CA GLY A 55 -3.11 -46.81 0.82
C GLY A 55 -2.10 -45.75 1.27
N CYS A 56 -1.70 -45.76 2.54
CA CYS A 56 -0.71 -44.84 3.08
C CYS A 56 0.68 -45.06 2.46
N ALA A 57 1.15 -46.31 2.40
CA ALA A 57 2.43 -46.65 1.77
C ALA A 57 2.42 -46.37 0.27
N GLY A 58 1.32 -46.70 -0.42
CA GLY A 58 1.12 -46.43 -1.84
C GLY A 58 1.11 -44.94 -2.16
N MET A 59 0.52 -44.11 -1.29
CA MET A 59 0.56 -42.66 -1.41
C MET A 59 1.99 -42.12 -1.31
N GLY A 60 2.78 -42.59 -0.34
CA GLY A 60 4.20 -42.24 -0.22
C GLY A 60 5.01 -42.64 -1.46
N ALA A 61 4.78 -43.86 -1.97
CA ALA A 61 5.43 -44.34 -3.19
C ALA A 61 5.02 -43.55 -4.44
N ALA A 62 3.73 -43.21 -4.57
CA ALA A 62 3.24 -42.38 -5.67
C ALA A 62 3.87 -40.98 -5.65
N LEU A 63 3.96 -40.34 -4.48
CA LEU A 63 4.62 -39.04 -4.34
C LEU A 63 6.11 -39.09 -4.69
N ALA A 64 6.79 -40.20 -4.39
CA ALA A 64 8.21 -40.37 -4.66
C ALA A 64 8.52 -40.69 -6.14
N PHE A 65 7.71 -41.52 -6.80
CA PHE A 65 8.06 -42.14 -8.09
C PHE A 65 7.16 -41.80 -9.27
N LEU A 66 6.00 -41.17 -9.06
CA LEU A 66 5.03 -40.95 -10.13
C LEU A 66 5.08 -39.48 -10.64
N PRO A 67 5.92 -39.15 -11.63
CA PRO A 67 5.87 -37.85 -12.27
C PRO A 67 4.64 -37.73 -13.19
N ILE A 68 4.05 -36.54 -13.23
CA ILE A 68 2.93 -36.19 -14.12
C ILE A 68 3.40 -35.05 -15.03
N GLN A 69 3.41 -35.26 -16.34
CA GLN A 69 3.80 -34.24 -17.34
C GLN A 69 5.20 -33.65 -17.06
N ASP A 70 6.18 -34.51 -16.79
CA ASP A 70 7.57 -34.16 -16.42
C ASP A 70 7.69 -33.31 -15.15
N ARG A 71 6.66 -33.27 -14.31
CA ARG A 71 6.69 -32.62 -13.00
C ARG A 71 6.52 -33.62 -11.87
N PRO A 72 7.22 -33.43 -10.73
CA PRO A 72 6.99 -34.26 -9.55
C PRO A 72 5.56 -34.08 -9.04
N LEU A 73 4.95 -35.16 -8.55
CA LEU A 73 3.56 -35.19 -8.09
C LEU A 73 3.28 -34.15 -7.00
N ASP A 74 4.23 -33.93 -6.10
CA ASP A 74 4.11 -32.93 -5.03
C ASP A 74 3.80 -31.52 -5.59
N VAL A 75 4.57 -31.08 -6.59
CA VAL A 75 4.36 -29.78 -7.23
C VAL A 75 3.04 -29.75 -7.99
N TRP A 76 2.67 -30.87 -8.62
CA TRP A 76 1.38 -31.00 -9.29
C TRP A 76 0.22 -30.85 -8.29
N LEU A 77 0.31 -31.49 -7.13
CA LEU A 77 -0.73 -31.46 -6.09
C LEU A 77 -0.84 -30.07 -5.44
N GLN A 78 0.28 -29.41 -5.16
CA GLN A 78 0.29 -28.03 -4.65
C GLN A 78 -0.37 -27.06 -5.64
N ASN A 79 -0.06 -27.21 -6.94
CA ASN A 79 -0.66 -26.39 -7.98
C ASN A 79 -2.16 -26.69 -8.15
N LEU A 80 -2.56 -27.97 -8.07
CA LEU A 80 -3.96 -28.37 -8.08
C LEU A 80 -4.71 -27.73 -6.92
N TRP A 81 -4.17 -27.83 -5.70
CA TRP A 81 -4.79 -27.26 -4.51
C TRP A 81 -4.91 -25.74 -4.61
N LYS A 82 -3.84 -25.07 -5.03
CA LYS A 82 -3.84 -23.63 -5.27
C LYS A 82 -4.90 -23.24 -6.30
N ARG A 83 -5.05 -24.02 -7.37
CA ARG A 83 -6.03 -23.77 -8.43
C ARG A 83 -7.46 -23.98 -7.96
N LEU A 84 -7.71 -24.99 -7.13
CA LEU A 84 -9.04 -25.30 -6.61
C LEU A 84 -9.55 -24.24 -5.63
N MET A 85 -8.64 -23.69 -4.83
CA MET A 85 -8.96 -22.66 -3.83
C MET A 85 -8.82 -21.23 -4.37
N SER A 86 -8.18 -21.03 -5.53
CA SER A 86 -8.05 -19.70 -6.13
C SER A 86 -9.37 -19.24 -6.75
N PRO A 87 -9.76 -17.97 -6.60
CA PRO A 87 -10.90 -17.42 -7.30
C PRO A 87 -10.68 -17.46 -8.82
N THR A 88 -11.72 -17.85 -9.57
CA THR A 88 -11.66 -17.94 -11.03
C THR A 88 -11.55 -16.57 -11.70
N GLN A 89 -12.02 -15.52 -11.03
CA GLN A 89 -11.97 -14.16 -11.54
C GLN A 89 -10.65 -13.49 -11.14
N TYR A 90 -9.82 -13.21 -12.14
CA TYR A 90 -8.63 -12.38 -11.98
C TYR A 90 -9.00 -10.92 -12.24
N THR A 91 -8.98 -10.07 -11.22
CA THR A 91 -9.10 -8.62 -11.39
C THR A 91 -7.70 -8.03 -11.57
N TYR A 92 -7.53 -7.24 -12.62
CA TYR A 92 -6.28 -6.52 -12.84
C TYR A 92 -6.15 -5.43 -11.78
N HIS A 93 -5.12 -5.55 -10.94
CA HIS A 93 -4.72 -4.51 -10.01
C HIS A 93 -3.48 -3.85 -10.60
N LYS A 94 -3.61 -2.60 -11.02
CA LYS A 94 -2.46 -1.79 -11.43
C LYS A 94 -1.64 -1.53 -10.17
N GLU A 95 -0.52 -2.23 -10.05
CA GLU A 95 0.46 -1.98 -8.99
C GLU A 95 1.07 -0.59 -9.22
N GLU A 96 0.52 0.42 -8.55
CA GLU A 96 1.14 1.75 -8.42
C GLU A 96 2.33 1.63 -7.46
N GLN A 97 3.36 0.87 -7.86
CA GLN A 97 4.67 0.91 -7.22
C GLN A 97 5.29 2.27 -7.52
N SER A 98 4.79 3.28 -6.83
CA SER A 98 5.41 4.59 -6.73
C SER A 98 6.81 4.35 -6.20
N LEU A 99 7.80 4.44 -7.11
CA LEU A 99 9.18 4.17 -6.82
C LEU A 99 9.56 4.94 -5.55
N ASN A 100 9.99 4.23 -4.50
CA ASN A 100 10.17 4.82 -3.17
C ASN A 100 11.17 6.00 -3.15
N PHE A 101 12.02 6.11 -4.17
CA PHE A 101 12.92 7.25 -4.36
C PHE A 101 12.18 8.54 -4.77
N LEU A 102 11.02 8.45 -5.45
CA LEU A 102 10.19 9.60 -5.82
C LEU A 102 9.48 10.20 -4.62
N LYS A 103 9.22 9.39 -3.57
CA LYS A 103 8.56 9.86 -2.34
C LYS A 103 9.48 10.68 -1.43
N ASN A 104 10.79 10.47 -1.53
CA ASN A 104 11.81 11.12 -0.69
C ASN A 104 12.59 12.21 -1.44
N LEU A 105 12.02 12.75 -2.53
CA LEU A 105 12.54 13.97 -3.14
C LEU A 105 12.17 15.14 -2.23
N TYR A 106 13.10 15.55 -1.37
CA TYR A 106 13.02 16.85 -0.74
C TYR A 106 13.32 17.88 -1.84
N PHE A 107 12.29 18.53 -2.35
CA PHE A 107 12.49 19.77 -3.09
C PHE A 107 12.91 20.80 -2.03
N ALA A 108 14.21 20.89 -1.75
CA ALA A 108 14.77 22.06 -1.06
C ALA A 108 14.35 23.24 -1.93
N SER A 109 13.36 24.00 -1.45
CA SER A 109 12.71 25.13 -2.12
C SER A 109 13.61 25.72 -3.19
N ASP A 110 13.37 25.37 -4.46
CA ASP A 110 14.24 25.75 -5.57
C ASP A 110 14.51 27.26 -5.46
N PRO A 111 15.76 27.70 -5.25
CA PRO A 111 16.07 29.11 -5.08
C PRO A 111 15.56 29.93 -6.28
N HIS A 112 15.43 29.31 -7.45
CA HIS A 112 14.83 29.89 -8.65
C HIS A 112 13.34 30.25 -8.51
N ARG A 113 12.53 29.51 -7.73
CA ARG A 113 11.11 29.87 -7.49
C ARG A 113 10.97 31.06 -6.55
N VAL A 114 11.86 31.17 -5.56
CA VAL A 114 11.88 32.31 -4.62
C VAL A 114 12.36 33.57 -5.33
N VAL A 115 13.42 33.47 -6.13
CA VAL A 115 13.95 34.60 -6.91
C VAL A 115 12.94 35.09 -7.96
N ALA A 116 12.25 34.17 -8.66
CA ALA A 116 11.22 34.55 -9.62
C ALA A 116 10.06 35.33 -8.98
N HIS A 117 9.67 34.99 -7.74
CA HIS A 117 8.63 35.73 -7.03
C HIS A 117 9.08 37.14 -6.65
N ILE A 118 10.33 37.28 -6.19
CA ILE A 118 10.90 38.59 -5.82
C ILE A 118 11.01 39.48 -7.06
N GLU A 119 11.57 38.99 -8.17
CA GLU A 119 11.69 39.76 -9.42
C GLU A 119 10.32 40.18 -9.98
N THR A 120 9.31 39.30 -9.85
CA THR A 120 7.94 39.61 -10.28
C THR A 120 7.33 40.74 -9.43
N GLN A 121 7.55 40.73 -8.11
CA GLN A 121 7.07 41.78 -7.22
C GLN A 121 7.73 43.14 -7.52
N GLU A 122 9.04 43.16 -7.78
CA GLU A 122 9.77 44.39 -8.13
C GLU A 122 9.29 44.99 -9.45
N LYS A 123 9.12 44.17 -10.49
CA LYS A 123 8.61 44.63 -11.80
C LYS A 123 7.19 45.17 -11.70
N LEU A 124 6.34 44.53 -10.89
CA LEU A 124 4.98 44.99 -10.65
C LEU A 124 4.96 46.34 -9.90
N ALA A 125 5.81 46.51 -8.89
CA ALA A 125 5.93 47.77 -8.16
C ALA A 125 6.43 48.91 -9.06
N ALA A 126 7.46 48.65 -9.89
CA ALA A 126 7.96 49.61 -10.87
C ALA A 126 6.89 50.01 -11.89
N TYR A 127 6.09 49.04 -12.35
CA TYR A 127 4.96 49.32 -13.24
C TYR A 127 3.91 50.20 -12.56
N ILE A 128 3.47 49.86 -11.34
CA ILE A 128 2.49 50.68 -10.60
C ILE A 128 3.02 52.10 -10.37
N ALA A 129 4.30 52.26 -10.05
CA ALA A 129 4.93 53.57 -9.87
C ALA A 129 4.97 54.37 -11.18
N SER A 130 5.20 53.72 -12.33
CA SER A 130 5.18 54.39 -13.65
C SER A 130 3.80 54.89 -14.07
N ILE A 131 2.73 54.31 -13.49
CA ILE A 131 1.33 54.65 -13.79
C ILE A 131 0.83 55.82 -12.93
N GLN A 132 1.52 56.19 -11.82
CA GLN A 132 1.10 57.27 -10.93
C GLN A 132 1.80 58.62 -11.29
N PRO A 133 1.07 59.68 -11.66
CA PRO A 133 1.66 61.02 -11.81
C PRO A 133 2.11 61.61 -10.46
N PRO A 134 3.16 62.46 -10.41
CA PRO A 134 3.66 63.05 -9.17
C PRO A 134 2.58 63.88 -8.44
N PRO A 135 2.53 63.84 -7.10
CA PRO A 135 1.47 64.52 -6.35
C PRO A 135 1.56 66.05 -6.52
N PRO A 136 0.44 66.75 -6.82
CA PRO A 136 0.42 68.21 -6.85
C PRO A 136 0.61 68.80 -5.44
N PRO A 137 1.19 70.00 -5.31
CA PRO A 137 1.52 70.60 -4.02
C PRO A 137 0.27 70.79 -3.14
N ALA A 138 0.43 70.47 -1.85
CA ALA A 138 -0.62 70.39 -0.85
C ALA A 138 -1.50 71.65 -0.79
N ASN A 139 -2.80 71.48 -1.06
CA ASN A 139 -3.78 72.57 -1.00
C ASN A 139 -4.44 72.58 0.40
N THR A 140 -3.88 73.38 1.30
CA THR A 140 -4.22 73.56 2.73
C THR A 140 -5.70 73.90 3.01
N LYS A 141 -6.48 74.28 1.99
CA LYS A 141 -7.89 74.64 2.13
C LYS A 141 -8.84 73.46 2.40
N LYS A 142 -8.51 72.23 1.96
CA LYS A 142 -9.42 71.08 2.14
C LYS A 142 -9.39 70.48 3.55
N GLN A 143 -8.30 70.68 4.30
CA GLN A 143 -8.16 70.17 5.66
C GLN A 143 -9.07 70.94 6.65
N HIS A 144 -9.26 72.25 6.45
CA HIS A 144 -10.08 73.09 7.31
C HIS A 144 -11.58 72.74 7.27
N ILE A 145 -12.08 72.22 6.14
CA ILE A 145 -13.50 71.83 5.99
C ILE A 145 -13.80 70.52 6.75
N GLN A 146 -12.83 69.60 6.84
CA GLN A 146 -13.00 68.33 7.55
C GLN A 146 -13.02 68.53 9.08
N THR A 147 -12.26 69.49 9.60
CA THR A 147 -12.25 69.81 11.03
C THR A 147 -13.57 70.41 11.51
N LEU A 148 -14.27 71.19 10.66
CA LEU A 148 -15.58 71.76 11.00
C LEU A 148 -16.71 70.73 10.98
N LEU A 149 -16.57 69.64 10.24
CA LEU A 149 -17.57 68.57 10.14
C LEU A 149 -17.53 67.61 11.35
N GLN A 150 -16.35 67.38 11.93
CA GLN A 150 -16.18 66.50 13.11
C GLN A 150 -16.73 67.12 14.42
N THR A 151 -16.67 68.44 14.57
CA THR A 151 -17.17 69.14 15.77
C THR A 151 -18.69 69.03 15.96
N LYS A 152 -19.46 68.69 14.91
CA LYS A 152 -20.93 68.60 14.97
C LYS A 152 -21.47 67.25 15.49
N GLN A 153 -20.66 66.20 15.56
CA GLN A 153 -21.13 64.84 15.88
C GLN A 153 -21.06 64.44 17.36
N VAL A 154 -20.59 65.32 18.26
CA VAL A 154 -20.33 64.97 19.67
C VAL A 154 -21.51 65.27 20.62
N LEU A 155 -22.69 65.69 20.12
CA LEU A 155 -23.80 66.13 20.98
C LEU A 155 -25.06 65.23 21.02
N SER A 156 -25.00 63.98 20.56
CA SER A 156 -26.15 63.07 20.61
C SER A 156 -25.86 61.70 21.25
N LEU A 157 -26.20 61.63 22.54
CA LEU A 157 -26.87 60.51 23.23
C LEU A 157 -26.04 59.27 23.65
N GLN A 158 -25.30 59.51 24.73
CA GLN A 158 -25.17 58.72 25.97
C GLN A 158 -26.37 57.77 26.31
N LYS A 159 -26.09 56.45 26.37
CA LYS A 159 -26.37 55.48 27.47
C LYS A 159 -27.81 54.98 27.77
N VAL A 160 -27.98 53.63 27.83
CA VAL A 160 -28.36 52.75 28.99
C VAL A 160 -28.99 51.42 28.50
N ALA A 161 -28.62 50.33 29.18
CA ALA A 161 -28.89 48.90 28.94
C ALA A 161 -30.32 48.40 29.28
N THR A 162 -30.68 47.14 28.92
CA THR A 162 -31.19 46.04 29.80
C THR A 162 -31.82 44.84 29.01
N GLN A 163 -31.15 43.67 28.99
CA GLN A 163 -31.59 42.23 29.14
C GLN A 163 -32.81 41.60 28.38
N PRO A 164 -33.06 40.25 28.39
CA PRO A 164 -32.16 39.05 28.35
C PRO A 164 -32.73 37.76 27.60
N LEU A 165 -32.01 36.62 27.73
CA LEU A 165 -32.43 35.18 27.81
C LEU A 165 -32.36 34.24 26.56
N PRO A 166 -32.17 32.90 26.75
CA PRO A 166 -31.18 32.06 26.05
C PRO A 166 -31.76 30.75 25.44
N LEU A 167 -30.99 30.01 24.63
CA LEU A 167 -31.33 28.62 24.26
C LEU A 167 -30.12 27.68 24.31
N HIS A 168 -30.13 26.88 25.39
CA HIS A 168 -29.68 25.50 25.59
C HIS A 168 -28.59 24.88 24.68
N SER A 169 -27.48 24.52 25.34
CA SER A 169 -26.48 23.54 24.93
C SER A 169 -26.61 22.31 25.84
N ALA A 170 -26.88 21.13 25.28
CA ALA A 170 -26.83 19.85 25.98
C ALA A 170 -25.87 18.91 25.25
N ALA A 171 -24.68 18.74 25.82
CA ALA A 171 -23.66 17.80 25.38
C ALA A 171 -23.89 16.43 26.05
N THR A 172 -23.79 15.36 25.28
CA THR A 172 -23.73 13.96 25.74
C THR A 172 -22.28 13.48 25.63
N PRO A 173 -21.77 12.74 26.63
CA PRO A 173 -20.96 11.58 26.31
C PRO A 173 -21.37 10.34 27.13
N ARG A 174 -21.52 9.21 26.44
CA ARG A 174 -21.57 7.85 27.02
C ARG A 174 -20.14 7.32 27.22
N PRO A 175 -19.88 6.61 28.33
CA PRO A 175 -18.97 5.47 28.33
C PRO A 175 -19.70 4.17 28.71
N GLN A 176 -18.95 3.09 28.56
CA GLN A 176 -19.38 1.72 28.28
C GLN A 176 -19.73 0.90 29.52
N VAL A 177 -20.31 -0.26 29.19
CA VAL A 177 -20.90 -1.29 30.05
C VAL A 177 -19.84 -2.23 30.63
N LEU A 178 -20.23 -2.83 31.76
CA LEU A 178 -19.65 -3.94 32.52
C LEU A 178 -19.06 -5.09 31.68
#